data_AF-A0AAU7X7J2-F1
#
_entry.id   AF-A0AAU7X7J2-F1
#
_cell.length_a   1.000
_cell.length_b   1.000
_cell.length_c   1.000
_cell.angle_alpha   90.00
_cell.angle_beta   90.00
_cell.angle_gamma   90.00
#
_symmetry.space_group_name_H-M   'P 1'
#
loop_
_entity.id
_entity.type
_entity.pdbx_description
1 polymer ?
#
loop_
_entity_poly.entity_id
_entity_poly.type
_entity_poly.pdbx_seq_one_letter_code
_entity_poly.pdbx_strand_id
1 'polypeptide(L)'
;MEIWVVFAAMTAAAAFVVLAPLARRSRGDAAETGTKTGAKTGAGAAGHDISVYKDQLAEVDRDLERGVIAAPEAEAARTEIARRLLKAAREAEEAPRPLIAGRPCVVARPR
;
A
#
# COMPACT_ATOMS: atom_id res chain seq x y z
N MET A 1 35.67 -24.99 -0.31
CA MET A 1 34.20 -24.98 -0.31
C MET A 1 33.62 -23.70 0.29
N GLU A 2 34.33 -23.00 1.19
CA GLU A 2 33.93 -21.71 1.80
C GLU A 2 33.67 -20.55 0.82
N ILE A 3 34.43 -20.45 -0.28
CA ILE A 3 34.29 -19.33 -1.25
C ILE A 3 32.92 -19.33 -1.94
N TRP A 4 32.38 -20.52 -2.23
CA TRP A 4 31.06 -20.67 -2.84
C TRP A 4 29.94 -20.20 -1.91
N VAL A 5 30.13 -20.34 -0.59
CA VAL A 5 29.17 -19.89 0.43
C VAL A 5 29.11 -18.36 0.48
N VAL A 6 30.27 -17.69 0.43
CA VAL A 6 30.34 -16.22 0.42
C VAL A 6 29.67 -15.64 -0.83
N PHE A 7 29.94 -16.23 -2.01
CA PHE A 7 29.29 -15.81 -3.25
C PHE A 7 27.77 -16.02 -3.22
N ALA A 8 27.31 -17.19 -2.77
CA ALA A 8 25.88 -17.48 -2.62
C ALA A 8 25.19 -16.50 -1.65
N ALA A 9 25.86 -16.16 -0.54
CA ALA A 9 25.34 -15.21 0.45
C ALA A 9 25.20 -13.78 -0.13
N MET A 10 26.20 -13.29 -0.87
CA MET A 10 26.13 -11.98 -1.51
C MET A 10 24.99 -11.89 -2.54
N THR A 11 24.82 -12.93 -3.37
CA THR A 11 23.72 -12.98 -4.36
C THR A 11 22.36 -13.07 -3.68
N ALA A 12 22.24 -13.88 -2.62
CA ALA A 12 21.01 -13.97 -1.84
C ALA A 12 20.65 -12.62 -1.20
N ALA A 13 21.63 -11.89 -0.66
CA ALA A 13 21.42 -10.55 -0.09
C ALA A 13 20.96 -9.54 -1.17
N ALA A 14 21.61 -9.51 -2.33
CA ALA A 14 21.23 -8.65 -3.45
C ALA A 14 19.81 -8.97 -3.97
N ALA A 15 19.50 -10.26 -4.13
CA ALA A 15 18.16 -10.71 -4.51
C ALA A 15 17.13 -10.35 -3.44
N PHE A 16 17.47 -10.47 -2.16
CA PHE A 16 16.58 -10.14 -1.04
C PHE A 16 16.22 -8.65 -1.01
N VAL A 17 17.17 -7.76 -1.33
CA VAL A 17 16.90 -6.30 -1.43
C VAL A 17 15.84 -5.98 -2.48
N VAL A 18 15.82 -6.71 -3.60
CA VAL A 18 14.83 -6.51 -4.69
C VAL A 18 13.53 -7.27 -4.42
N LEU A 19 13.61 -8.50 -3.90
CA LEU A 19 12.47 -9.37 -3.69
C LEU A 19 11.68 -9.03 -2.42
N ALA A 20 12.32 -8.49 -1.37
CA ALA A 20 11.63 -8.09 -0.15
C ALA A 20 10.54 -7.02 -0.38
N PRO A 21 10.77 -5.91 -1.11
CA PRO A 21 9.72 -4.93 -1.40
C PRO A 21 8.63 -5.47 -2.35
N LEU A 22 8.99 -6.33 -3.31
CA LEU A 22 8.01 -6.96 -4.22
C LEU A 22 7.13 -8.00 -3.51
N ALA A 23 7.71 -8.84 -2.65
CA ALA A 23 6.98 -9.84 -1.87
C ALA A 23 6.13 -9.19 -0.77
N ARG A 24 6.55 -8.04 -0.24
CA ARG A 24 5.74 -7.23 0.69
C ARG A 24 4.54 -6.58 -0.03
N ARG A 25 4.73 -6.03 -1.23
CA ARG A 25 3.64 -5.52 -2.08
C ARG A 25 2.64 -6.64 -2.44
N SER A 26 3.16 -7.80 -2.85
CA SER A 26 2.34 -9.01 -3.08
C SER A 26 1.59 -9.49 -1.84
N ARG A 27 2.15 -9.40 -0.63
CA ARG A 27 1.44 -9.79 0.61
C ARG A 27 0.37 -8.78 1.03
N GLY A 28 0.54 -7.50 0.70
CA GLY A 28 -0.51 -6.49 0.83
C GLY A 28 -1.68 -6.73 -0.12
N ASP A 29 -1.39 -7.18 -1.36
CA ASP A 29 -2.40 -7.49 -2.38
C ASP A 29 -3.02 -8.90 -2.22
N ALA A 30 -2.29 -9.87 -1.68
CA ALA A 30 -2.73 -11.28 -1.59
C ALA A 30 -3.80 -11.53 -0.52
N ALA A 31 -3.99 -10.60 0.42
CA ALA A 31 -5.15 -10.63 1.33
C ALA A 31 -6.47 -10.27 0.61
N GLU A 32 -6.44 -9.88 -0.67
CA GLU A 32 -7.64 -9.67 -1.51
C GLU A 32 -7.57 -10.54 -2.79
N THR A 33 -7.13 -11.80 -2.69
CA THR A 33 -7.27 -12.75 -3.81
C THR A 33 -8.70 -13.32 -3.83
N GLY A 34 -9.62 -12.53 -4.38
CA GLY A 34 -11.00 -12.94 -4.59
C GLY A 34 -11.76 -11.91 -5.42
N THR A 35 -11.48 -11.88 -6.73
CA THR A 35 -12.20 -11.08 -7.76
C THR A 35 -12.14 -9.56 -7.59
N LYS A 36 -11.36 -8.88 -8.45
CA LYS A 36 -11.71 -7.55 -9.00
C LYS A 36 -10.70 -7.10 -10.07
N THR A 37 -10.81 -7.67 -11.27
CA THR A 37 -10.50 -6.92 -12.49
C THR A 37 -11.59 -5.86 -12.65
N GLY A 38 -11.22 -4.59 -12.60
CA GLY A 38 -12.06 -3.49 -13.04
C GLY A 38 -13.01 -2.92 -11.99
N ALA A 39 -12.58 -1.81 -11.36
CA ALA A 39 -13.42 -0.66 -11.05
C ALA A 39 -12.55 0.44 -10.43
N LYS A 40 -11.91 1.26 -11.28
CA LYS A 40 -11.47 2.61 -10.89
C LYS A 40 -12.73 3.44 -10.61
N THR A 41 -13.36 3.25 -9.47
CA THR A 41 -14.43 4.11 -8.96
C THR A 41 -13.83 4.88 -7.78
N GLY A 42 -13.98 6.21 -7.77
CA GLY A 42 -13.25 7.13 -6.87
C GLY A 42 -13.28 6.81 -5.37
N ALA A 43 -14.20 5.96 -4.90
CA ALA A 43 -14.24 5.48 -3.52
C ALA A 43 -13.15 4.44 -3.18
N GLY A 44 -12.71 3.62 -4.15
CA GLY A 44 -11.61 2.68 -3.95
C GLY A 44 -10.24 3.35 -3.96
N ALA A 45 -10.12 4.50 -4.64
CA ALA A 45 -8.87 5.25 -4.73
C ALA A 45 -8.46 5.83 -3.37
N ALA A 46 -9.36 6.49 -2.65
CA ALA A 46 -9.03 7.13 -1.37
C ALA A 46 -8.60 6.12 -0.28
N GLY A 47 -9.22 4.94 -0.24
CA GLY A 47 -8.81 3.85 0.66
C GLY A 47 -7.45 3.24 0.27
N HIS A 48 -7.20 3.10 -1.03
CA HIS A 48 -5.91 2.66 -1.56
C HIS A 48 -4.79 3.66 -1.23
N ASP A 49 -5.05 4.96 -1.36
CA ASP A 49 -4.07 6.03 -1.07
C ASP A 49 -3.62 6.00 0.40
N ILE A 50 -4.55 5.77 1.34
CA ILE A 50 -4.23 5.60 2.76
C ILE A 50 -3.26 4.42 3.00
N SER A 51 -3.50 3.28 2.35
CA SER A 51 -2.62 2.12 2.48
C SER A 51 -1.20 2.40 1.97
N VAL A 52 -1.11 3.13 0.85
CA VAL A 52 0.15 3.52 0.23
C VAL A 52 0.95 4.48 1.14
N TYR A 53 0.30 5.45 1.79
CA TYR A 53 1.00 6.35 2.71
C TYR A 53 1.53 5.66 3.97
N LYS A 54 0.83 4.62 4.47
CA LYS A 54 1.33 3.80 5.58
C LYS A 54 2.58 3.01 5.20
N ASP A 55 2.59 2.44 3.99
CA ASP A 55 3.77 1.74 3.46
C ASP A 55 4.96 2.68 3.26
N GLN A 56 4.71 3.93 2.84
CA GLN A 56 5.76 4.95 2.70
C GLN A 56 6.41 5.30 4.04
N LEU A 57 5.64 5.44 5.12
CA LEU A 57 6.21 5.61 6.47
C LEU A 57 7.12 4.44 6.84
N ALA A 58 6.68 3.20 6.58
CA ALA A 58 7.49 2.01 6.86
C ALA A 58 8.74 1.89 5.97
N GLU A 59 8.80 2.56 4.81
CA GLU A 59 10.02 2.65 4.01
C GLU A 59 10.98 3.69 4.56
N VAL A 60 10.49 4.88 4.94
CA VAL A 60 11.31 5.93 5.58
C VAL A 60 11.99 5.42 6.84
N ASP A 61 11.27 4.65 7.67
CA ASP A 61 11.81 4.06 8.90
C ASP A 61 12.95 3.10 8.60
N ARG A 62 12.80 2.27 7.56
CA ARG A 62 13.85 1.35 7.12
C ARG A 62 15.03 2.06 6.47
N ASP A 63 14.80 3.12 5.71
CA ASP A 63 15.89 3.93 5.14
C ASP A 63 16.71 4.62 6.22
N LEU A 64 16.06 5.08 7.28
CA LEU A 64 16.73 5.62 8.47
C LEU A 64 17.54 4.54 9.20
N GLU A 65 16.97 3.35 9.43
CA GLU A 65 17.67 2.21 10.03
C GLU A 65 18.88 1.75 9.20
N ARG A 66 18.78 1.81 7.87
CA ARG A 66 19.87 1.51 6.94
C ARG A 66 20.89 2.64 6.81
N GLY A 67 20.62 3.82 7.36
CA GLY A 67 21.48 5.00 7.23
C GLY A 67 21.52 5.57 5.80
N VAL A 68 20.50 5.31 4.98
CA VAL A 68 20.39 5.83 3.61
C VAL A 68 19.99 7.31 3.63
N ILE A 69 19.24 7.73 4.65
CA ILE A 69 18.79 9.10 4.86
C ILE A 69 19.18 9.58 6.27
N ALA A 70 19.44 10.88 6.43
CA ALA A 70 19.78 11.44 7.72
C ALA A 70 18.52 11.58 8.61
N ALA A 71 18.69 11.51 9.93
CA ALA A 71 17.60 11.72 10.89
C ALA A 71 16.73 12.97 10.65
N PRO A 72 17.29 14.18 10.40
CA PRO A 72 16.45 15.36 10.13
C PRO A 72 15.64 15.24 8.83
N GLU A 73 16.15 14.55 7.83
CA GLU A 73 15.47 14.32 6.54
C GLU A 73 14.35 13.30 6.70
N ALA A 74 14.57 12.25 7.49
CA ALA A 74 13.55 11.27 7.83
C ALA A 74 12.38 11.90 8.59
N GLU A 75 12.65 12.76 9.58
CA GLU A 75 11.61 13.48 10.33
C GLU A 75 10.79 14.43 9.43
N ALA A 76 11.45 15.15 8.53
CA ALA A 76 10.77 16.00 7.55
C ALA A 76 9.87 15.18 6.61
N ALA A 77 10.36 14.03 6.14
CA ALA A 77 9.58 13.11 5.29
C ALA A 77 8.37 12.54 6.03
N ARG A 78 8.54 12.04 7.27
CA ARG A 78 7.43 11.55 8.11
C ARG A 78 6.35 12.61 8.29
N THR A 79 6.75 13.85 8.55
CA THR A 79 5.83 14.97 8.74
C THR A 79 5.01 15.27 7.49
N GLU A 80 5.65 15.28 6.32
CA GLU A 80 4.97 15.51 5.04
C GLU A 80 4.03 14.37 4.66
N ILE A 81 4.45 13.11 4.86
CA ILE A 81 3.60 11.95 4.59
C ILE A 81 2.40 11.93 5.53
N ALA A 82 2.59 12.21 6.83
CA ALA A 82 1.49 12.30 7.80
C ALA A 82 0.48 13.39 7.41
N ARG A 83 0.96 14.56 6.97
CA ARG A 83 0.10 15.64 6.46
C ARG A 83 -0.74 15.19 5.27
N ARG A 84 -0.14 14.48 4.30
CA ARG A 84 -0.84 13.94 3.12
C ARG A 84 -1.84 12.87 3.48
N LEU A 85 -1.48 11.97 4.40
CA LEU A 85 -2.38 10.94 4.91
C LEU A 85 -3.62 11.55 5.55
N LEU A 86 -3.46 12.60 6.37
CA LEU A 86 -4.60 13.30 6.97
C LEU A 86 -5.49 13.96 5.91
N LYS A 87 -4.90 14.55 4.85
CA LYS A 87 -5.65 15.12 3.73
C LYS A 87 -6.46 14.04 3.00
N ALA A 88 -5.82 12.92 2.66
CA ALA A 88 -6.48 11.79 2.00
C ALA A 88 -7.57 11.15 2.86
N ALA A 89 -7.36 11.07 4.19
CA ALA A 89 -8.38 10.58 5.12
C ALA A 89 -9.62 11.48 5.14
N ARG A 90 -9.44 12.81 5.11
CA ARG A 90 -10.56 13.76 4.99
C ARG A 90 -11.28 13.65 3.65
N GLU A 91 -10.52 13.54 2.56
CA GLU A 91 -11.08 13.34 1.22
C GLU A 91 -11.86 12.01 1.12
N ALA A 92 -11.42 10.96 1.82
CA ALA A 92 -12.14 9.69 1.92
C ALA A 92 -13.46 9.80 2.71
N GLU A 93 -13.51 10.67 3.73
CA GLU A 93 -14.71 10.94 4.52
C GLU A 93 -15.73 11.82 3.76
N GLU A 94 -15.23 12.78 2.99
CA GLU A 94 -16.05 13.71 2.19
C GLU A 94 -16.47 13.12 0.84
N ALA A 95 -15.77 12.09 0.35
CA ALA A 95 -16.20 11.34 -0.81
C ALA A 95 -17.61 10.78 -0.57
N PRO A 96 -18.59 11.07 -1.45
CA PRO A 96 -19.93 10.52 -1.29
C PRO A 96 -19.80 9.00 -1.27
N ARG A 97 -20.14 8.41 -0.11
CA ARG A 97 -20.26 6.96 0.06
C ARG A 97 -21.02 6.48 -1.17
N PRO A 98 -20.43 5.64 -2.04
CA PRO A 98 -21.15 5.20 -3.23
C PRO A 98 -22.40 4.55 -2.67
N LEU A 99 -23.55 5.18 -2.93
CA LEU A 99 -24.83 4.54 -2.76
C LEU A 99 -24.66 3.29 -3.60
N ILE A 100 -24.44 2.16 -2.93
CA ILE A 100 -24.51 0.86 -3.55
C ILE A 100 -25.89 0.91 -4.19
N ALA A 101 -25.92 1.07 -5.51
CA ALA A 101 -27.12 1.08 -6.30
C ALA A 101 -27.63 -0.36 -6.29
N GLY A 102 -28.11 -0.78 -5.12
CA GLY A 102 -29.04 -1.87 -4.98
C GLY A 102 -30.24 -1.44 -5.79
N ARG A 103 -30.30 -1.95 -7.01
CA ARG A 103 -31.48 -1.88 -7.86
C ARG A 103 -32.66 -2.25 -6.97
N PRO A 104 -33.68 -1.40 -6.79
CA PRO A 104 -34.93 -1.90 -6.24
C PRO A 104 -35.45 -2.87 -7.29
N CYS A 105 -35.27 -4.17 -7.04
CA CYS A 105 -35.97 -5.20 -7.79
C CYS A 105 -37.45 -5.02 -7.45
N VAL A 106 -38.14 -4.25 -8.29
CA VAL A 106 -39.60 -4.25 -8.36
C VAL A 106 -39.99 -5.70 -8.65
N VAL A 107 -40.38 -6.42 -7.61
CA VAL A 107 -41.06 -7.70 -7.73
C VAL A 107 -42.46 -7.36 -8.25
N ALA A 108 -42.65 -7.61 -9.54
CA ALA A 108 -43.96 -7.59 -10.18
C ALA A 108 -44.86 -8.62 -9.47
N ARG A 109 -45.96 -8.15 -8.88
CA ARG A 109 -47.00 -9.00 -8.29
C ARG A 109 -47.91 -9.53 -9.40
N PRO A 110 -48.15 -10.84 -9.54
CA PRO A 110 -49.19 -11.34 -10.43
C PRO A 110 -50.59 -11.11 -9.80
N ARG A 111 -51.57 -10.98 -10.69
CA ARG A 111 -52.95 -10.52 -10.47
C ARG A 111 -53.73 -11.27 -9.40
#